data_AF-A0A9Q5SKA4-F1
#
_entry.id   AF-A0A9Q5SKA4-F1
#
_cell.length_a   1.000
_cell.length_b   1.000
_cell.length_c   1.000
_cell.angle_alpha   90.00
_cell.angle_beta   90.00
_cell.angle_gamma   90.00
#
_symmetry.space_group_name_H-M   'P 1'
#
loop_
_entity.id
_entity.type
_entity.pdbx_description
1 polymer ?
#
loop_
_entity_poly.entity_id
_entity_poly.type
_entity_poly.pdbx_seq_one_letter_code
_entity_poly.pdbx_strand_id
1 'polypeptide(L)'
;MNKKTIFFLLACLLLIASITYIICNKREPVPPMLVWEGQEYYVTHEPAEAEKVGQRLGEVIKKIETSKKPTKNSESNIVQEKTEVFTMIEEEKHPHSPLIIKEPYSDEYRVVRPMLQVL
;
A
#
# COMPACT_ATOMS: atom_id res chain seq x y z
N MET A 1 15.97 50.67 -5.21
CA MET A 1 16.65 49.40 -4.89
C MET A 1 17.58 49.05 -6.06
N ASN A 2 18.82 48.63 -5.82
CA ASN A 2 19.78 48.36 -6.90
C ASN A 2 19.28 47.18 -7.76
N LYS A 3 19.42 47.25 -9.09
CA LYS A 3 19.03 46.19 -10.03
C LYS A 3 19.66 44.84 -9.67
N LYS A 4 20.88 44.86 -9.12
CA LYS A 4 21.57 43.68 -8.57
C LYS A 4 20.87 43.11 -7.33
N THR A 5 20.37 43.98 -6.45
CA THR A 5 19.59 43.59 -5.25
C THR A 5 18.25 42.97 -5.63
N ILE A 6 17.56 43.51 -6.64
CA ILE A 6 16.30 42.94 -7.16
C ILE A 6 16.54 41.53 -7.72
N PHE A 7 17.57 41.36 -8.55
CA PHE A 7 17.90 40.07 -9.13
C PHE A 7 18.27 39.02 -8.07
N PHE A 8 19.07 39.42 -7.08
CA PHE A 8 19.44 38.56 -5.96
C PHE A 8 18.21 38.11 -5.14
N LEU A 9 17.31 39.03 -4.81
CA LEU A 9 16.07 38.71 -4.10
C LEU A 9 15.19 37.73 -4.89
N LEU A 10 15.07 37.92 -6.20
CA LEU A 10 14.31 37.02 -7.08
C LEU A 10 14.91 35.60 -7.09
N ALA A 11 16.23 35.50 -7.19
CA ALA A 11 16.94 34.22 -7.17
C ALA A 11 16.77 33.49 -5.81
N CYS A 12 16.83 34.21 -4.69
CA CYS A 12 16.54 33.64 -3.38
C CYS A 12 15.10 33.12 -3.28
N LEU A 13 14.12 33.87 -3.81
CA LEU A 13 12.72 33.47 -3.78
C LEU A 13 12.46 32.20 -4.60
N LEU A 14 13.09 32.10 -5.77
CA LEU A 14 13.05 30.90 -6.62
C LEU A 14 13.72 29.69 -5.95
N LEU A 15 14.84 29.89 -5.25
CA LEU A 15 15.52 28.84 -4.49
C LEU A 15 14.65 28.32 -3.34
N ILE A 16 14.00 29.20 -2.59
CA ILE A 16 13.10 28.79 -1.51
C ILE A 16 11.91 28.01 -2.08
N ALA A 17 11.33 28.47 -3.19
CA ALA A 17 10.23 27.78 -3.86
C ALA A 17 10.64 26.39 -4.37
N SER A 18 11.84 26.23 -4.93
CA SER A 18 12.31 24.94 -5.43
C SER A 18 12.61 23.95 -4.29
N ILE A 19 13.26 24.40 -3.22
CA ILE A 19 13.57 23.57 -2.05
C ILE A 19 12.27 23.11 -1.37
N THR A 20 11.33 24.03 -1.15
CA THR A 20 10.03 23.70 -0.54
C THR A 20 9.23 22.74 -1.42
N TYR A 21 9.23 22.92 -2.74
CA TYR A 21 8.61 21.99 -3.67
C TYR A 21 9.22 20.58 -3.56
N ILE A 22 10.56 20.45 -3.54
CA ILE A 22 11.23 19.16 -3.42
C ILE A 22 10.90 18.47 -2.09
N ILE A 23 10.89 19.21 -0.98
CA ILE A 23 10.59 18.67 0.35
C ILE A 23 9.14 18.20 0.42
N CYS A 24 8.18 19.04 0.00
CA CYS A 24 6.75 18.71 0.04
C CYS A 24 6.39 17.54 -0.89
N ASN A 25 7.15 17.33 -1.97
CA ASN A 25 6.87 16.30 -2.96
C ASN A 25 7.72 15.03 -2.78
N LYS A 26 8.60 14.99 -1.78
CA LYS A 26 9.39 13.79 -1.45
C LYS A 26 8.44 12.72 -0.92
N ARG A 27 8.15 11.71 -1.74
CA ARG A 27 7.34 10.55 -1.35
C ARG A 27 8.26 9.44 -0.90
N GLU A 28 8.07 8.96 0.32
CA GLU A 28 8.69 7.71 0.72
C GLU A 28 8.11 6.56 -0.12
N PRO A 29 8.93 5.62 -0.59
CA PRO A 29 8.43 4.45 -1.29
C PRO A 29 7.63 3.59 -0.31
N VAL A 30 6.30 3.63 -0.44
CA VAL A 30 5.41 2.74 0.30
C VAL A 30 5.22 1.47 -0.51
N PRO A 31 5.43 0.28 0.07
CA PRO A 31 5.24 -0.97 -0.66
C PRO A 31 3.75 -1.22 -0.96
N PRO A 32 3.44 -2.14 -1.90
CA PRO A 32 2.07 -2.58 -2.16
C PRO A 32 1.54 -3.36 -0.95
N MET A 33 0.52 -2.81 -0.28
CA MET A 33 0.08 -3.24 1.03
C MET A 33 -1.43 -3.41 1.13
N LEU A 34 -1.83 -4.36 1.97
CA LEU A 34 -3.17 -4.55 2.50
C LEU A 34 -3.08 -4.61 4.03
N VAL A 35 -3.97 -3.93 4.75
CA VAL A 35 -4.10 -4.11 6.20
C VAL A 35 -5.35 -4.92 6.49
N TRP A 36 -5.19 -6.01 7.22
CA TRP A 36 -6.29 -6.88 7.63
C TRP A 36 -6.17 -7.23 9.11
N GLU A 37 -7.21 -6.95 9.90
CA GLU A 37 -7.25 -7.14 11.37
C GLU A 37 -6.01 -6.59 12.09
N GLY A 38 -5.49 -5.44 11.64
CA GLY A 38 -4.30 -4.80 12.20
C GLY A 38 -2.96 -5.39 11.75
N GLN A 39 -2.96 -6.50 11.00
CA GLN A 39 -1.77 -7.07 10.37
C GLN A 39 -1.55 -6.44 8.98
N GLU A 40 -0.30 -6.06 8.73
CA GLU A 40 0.15 -5.58 7.42
C GLU A 40 0.51 -6.76 6.51
N TYR A 41 0.06 -6.75 5.27
CA TYR A 41 0.36 -7.76 4.26
C TYR A 41 0.96 -7.12 3.02
N TYR A 42 2.01 -7.72 2.47
CA TYR A 42 2.50 -7.44 1.12
C TYR A 42 1.55 -8.05 0.10
N VAL A 43 1.06 -7.22 -0.81
CA VAL A 43 0.32 -7.70 -1.99
C VAL A 43 1.31 -8.19 -3.02
N THR A 44 1.26 -9.47 -3.33
CA THR A 44 2.20 -10.10 -4.28
C THR A 44 1.52 -10.36 -5.64
N HIS A 45 2.34 -10.81 -6.61
CA HIS A 45 1.86 -11.36 -7.88
C HIS A 45 1.83 -12.89 -7.87
N GLU A 46 2.05 -13.52 -6.72
CA GLU A 46 2.01 -14.97 -6.58
C GLU A 46 0.56 -15.46 -6.76
N PRO A 47 0.27 -16.31 -7.76
CA PRO A 47 -1.06 -16.88 -7.91
C PRO A 47 -1.34 -17.88 -6.79
N ALA A 48 -2.61 -18.02 -6.41
CA ALA A 48 -3.07 -19.03 -5.49
C ALA A 48 -3.98 -20.04 -6.22
N GLU A 49 -3.78 -21.33 -5.94
CA GLU A 49 -4.67 -22.39 -6.41
C GLU A 49 -6.03 -22.29 -5.71
N ALA A 50 -7.12 -22.52 -6.45
CA ALA A 50 -8.47 -22.45 -5.90
C ALA A 50 -8.70 -23.41 -4.72
N GLU A 51 -8.00 -24.55 -4.70
CA GLU A 51 -8.03 -25.55 -3.63
C GLU A 51 -7.44 -25.04 -2.31
N LYS A 52 -6.59 -24.00 -2.37
CA LYS A 52 -6.01 -23.37 -1.18
C LYS A 52 -6.85 -22.21 -0.65
N VAL A 53 -7.94 -21.85 -1.33
CA VAL A 53 -8.84 -20.78 -0.90
C VAL A 53 -9.73 -21.29 0.23
N GLY A 54 -9.57 -20.71 1.41
CA GLY A 54 -10.37 -21.02 2.58
C GLY A 54 -11.58 -20.12 2.76
N GLN A 55 -11.92 -19.85 4.02
CA GLN A 55 -13.06 -19.02 4.39
C GLN A 55 -12.88 -17.57 3.91
N ARG A 56 -13.95 -17.00 3.32
CA ARG A 56 -14.03 -15.57 3.04
C ARG A 56 -14.05 -14.77 4.34
N LEU A 57 -13.09 -13.86 4.48
CA LEU A 57 -12.99 -12.94 5.62
C LEU A 57 -13.76 -11.65 5.38
N GLY A 58 -13.81 -11.18 4.14
CA GLY A 58 -14.49 -9.93 3.79
C GLY A 58 -13.99 -9.36 2.47
N GLU A 59 -14.03 -8.04 2.35
CA GLU A 59 -13.54 -7.31 1.19
C GLU A 59 -12.82 -6.01 1.58
N VAL A 60 -11.97 -5.53 0.68
CA VAL A 60 -11.35 -4.21 0.77
C VAL A 60 -12.43 -3.15 0.62
N ILE A 61 -12.57 -2.28 1.63
CA ILE A 61 -13.60 -1.24 1.66
C ILE A 61 -13.09 0.09 1.09
N LYS A 62 -11.77 0.27 1.05
CA LYS A 62 -11.19 1.55 0.66
C LYS A 62 -9.81 1.39 0.04
N LYS A 63 -9.68 1.93 -1.18
CA LYS A 63 -8.38 2.12 -1.83
C LYS A 63 -7.85 3.52 -1.50
N ILE A 64 -6.62 3.58 -1.00
CA ILE A 64 -5.91 4.84 -0.77
C ILE A 64 -4.86 5.07 -1.85
N GLU A 65 -4.26 6.27 -1.87
CA GLU A 65 -3.17 6.59 -2.79
C GLU A 65 -2.00 5.62 -2.62
N THR A 66 -1.41 5.18 -3.73
CA THR A 66 -0.29 4.23 -3.75
C THR A 66 0.92 4.70 -2.93
N SER A 67 1.13 6.01 -2.82
CA SER A 67 2.20 6.61 -2.02
C SER A 67 1.89 6.76 -0.53
N LYS A 68 0.71 6.33 -0.06
CA LYS A 68 0.31 6.41 1.34
C LYS A 68 0.28 5.01 1.94
N LYS A 69 0.79 4.89 3.16
CA LYS A 69 0.74 3.64 3.93
C LYS A 69 -0.68 3.40 4.44
N PRO A 70 -1.31 2.25 4.14
CA PRO A 70 -2.59 1.91 4.74
C PRO A 70 -2.40 1.66 6.24
N THR A 71 -3.35 2.13 7.05
CA THR A 71 -3.24 2.06 8.52
C THR A 71 -4.48 1.49 9.19
N LYS A 72 -5.58 1.35 8.45
CA LYS A 72 -6.85 0.84 8.97
C LYS A 72 -7.19 -0.50 8.33
N ASN A 73 -7.97 -1.31 9.06
CA ASN A 73 -8.49 -2.57 8.55
C ASN A 73 -9.19 -2.36 7.20
N SER A 74 -9.00 -3.31 6.29
CA SER A 74 -9.60 -3.33 4.96
C SER A 74 -9.21 -2.15 4.06
N GLU A 75 -8.10 -1.45 4.36
CA GLU A 75 -7.46 -0.49 3.45
C GLU A 75 -6.34 -1.14 2.64
N SER A 76 -6.24 -0.73 1.37
CA SER A 76 -5.09 -1.04 0.52
C SER A 76 -4.66 0.18 -0.28
N ASN A 77 -3.36 0.28 -0.57
CA ASN A 77 -2.81 1.29 -1.48
C ASN A 77 -2.63 0.78 -2.92
N ILE A 78 -2.97 -0.48 -3.18
CA ILE A 78 -2.73 -1.15 -4.47
C ILE A 78 -3.97 -1.86 -5.03
N VAL A 79 -4.64 -2.72 -4.27
CA VAL A 79 -5.82 -3.46 -4.75
C VAL A 79 -7.09 -2.62 -4.71
N GLN A 80 -8.05 -2.93 -5.59
CA GLN A 80 -9.30 -2.18 -5.70
C GLN A 80 -10.24 -2.42 -4.51
N GLU A 81 -11.17 -1.49 -4.32
CA GLU A 81 -12.33 -1.73 -3.46
C GLU A 81 -13.12 -2.94 -3.97
N LYS A 82 -13.78 -3.65 -3.05
CA LYS A 82 -14.45 -4.94 -3.28
C LYS A 82 -13.53 -6.11 -3.63
N THR A 83 -12.21 -5.93 -3.56
CA THR A 83 -11.27 -7.06 -3.57
C THR A 83 -11.58 -7.97 -2.40
N GLU A 84 -11.96 -9.21 -2.68
CA GLU A 84 -12.31 -10.19 -1.66
C GLU A 84 -11.06 -10.71 -0.97
N VAL A 85 -11.15 -11.00 0.33
CA VAL A 85 -10.06 -11.51 1.16
C VAL A 85 -10.49 -12.83 1.80
N PHE A 86 -9.61 -13.83 1.74
CA PHE A 86 -9.85 -15.19 2.20
C PHE A 86 -8.69 -15.67 3.07
N THR A 87 -8.96 -16.58 4.01
CA THR A 87 -7.90 -17.36 4.65
C THR A 87 -7.25 -18.30 3.64
N MET A 88 -5.97 -18.59 3.78
CA MET A 88 -5.34 -19.69 3.06
C MET A 88 -5.52 -21.02 3.81
N ILE A 89 -5.84 -22.10 3.08
CA ILE A 89 -5.81 -23.46 3.62
C ILE A 89 -4.36 -23.91 3.62
N GLU A 90 -3.82 -24.15 4.82
CA GLU A 90 -2.45 -24.60 5.05
C GLU A 90 -2.47 -25.80 6.01
N GLU A 91 -1.46 -26.68 5.89
CA GLU A 91 -1.31 -27.85 6.78
C GLU A 91 -1.03 -27.41 8.23
N GLU A 92 -0.24 -26.35 8.41
CA GLU A 92 0.05 -25.73 9.70
C GLU A 92 -0.45 -24.28 9.72
N LYS A 93 -1.25 -23.94 10.73
CA LYS A 93 -1.70 -22.55 10.93
C LYS A 93 -0.67 -21.78 11.75
N HIS A 94 -0.24 -20.64 11.21
CA HIS A 94 0.59 -19.69 11.92
C HIS A 94 -0.21 -18.42 12.26
N PRO A 95 0.13 -17.70 13.36
CA PRO A 95 -0.52 -16.44 13.71
C PRO A 95 -0.49 -15.38 12.59
N HIS A 96 0.50 -15.50 11.71
CA HIS A 96 0.69 -14.63 10.56
C HIS A 96 0.56 -15.42 9.25
N SER A 97 -0.35 -16.39 9.16
CA SER A 97 -0.58 -17.11 7.89
C SER A 97 -0.87 -16.14 6.73
N PRO A 98 -0.41 -16.45 5.50
CA PRO A 98 -0.79 -15.71 4.31
C PRO A 98 -2.30 -15.65 4.14
N LEU A 99 -2.76 -14.62 3.44
CA LEU A 99 -4.14 -14.53 2.99
C LEU A 99 -4.19 -14.67 1.47
N ILE A 100 -5.39 -14.91 0.96
CA ILE A 100 -5.65 -14.92 -0.47
C ILE A 100 -6.59 -13.76 -0.80
N ILE A 101 -6.36 -13.13 -1.95
CA ILE A 101 -7.23 -12.07 -2.48
C ILE A 101 -7.78 -12.43 -3.86
N LYS A 102 -8.95 -11.88 -4.19
CA LYS A 102 -9.54 -11.91 -5.54
C LYS A 102 -10.10 -10.53 -5.90
N GLU A 103 -9.58 -9.91 -6.97
CA GLU A 103 -10.09 -8.60 -7.41
C GLU A 103 -11.44 -8.74 -8.13
N PRO A 104 -12.33 -7.74 -8.08
CA PRO A 104 -13.73 -7.83 -8.55
C PRO A 104 -13.93 -8.12 -10.05
N TYR A 105 -12.86 -8.13 -10.85
CA TYR A 105 -12.86 -8.45 -12.29
C TYR A 105 -11.78 -9.46 -12.69
N SER A 106 -11.21 -10.15 -11.71
CA SER A 106 -10.18 -11.17 -11.89
C SER A 106 -10.75 -12.52 -11.50
N ASP A 107 -10.53 -13.53 -12.33
CA ASP A 107 -10.79 -14.92 -11.94
C ASP A 107 -9.62 -15.53 -11.16
N GLU A 108 -8.47 -14.86 -11.16
CA GLU A 108 -7.26 -15.29 -10.47
C GLU A 108 -7.27 -14.90 -9.00
N TYR A 109 -6.96 -15.88 -8.16
CA TYR A 109 -6.60 -15.68 -6.76
C TYR A 109 -5.12 -15.37 -6.63
N ARG A 110 -4.75 -14.49 -5.69
CA ARG A 110 -3.35 -14.18 -5.39
C ARG A 110 -3.05 -14.26 -3.91
N VAL A 111 -1.83 -14.67 -3.59
CA VAL A 111 -1.32 -14.71 -2.22
C VAL A 111 -0.92 -13.30 -1.77
N VAL A 112 -1.31 -12.92 -0.56
CA VAL A 112 -0.75 -11.78 0.15
C VAL A 112 -0.03 -12.29 1.41
N ARG A 113 1.21 -11.84 1.60
CA ARG A 113 2.10 -12.40 2.63
C ARG A 113 2.22 -11.43 3.80
N PRO A 114 2.22 -11.93 5.05
CA PRO A 114 2.36 -11.08 6.22
C PRO A 114 3.67 -10.29 6.17
N MET A 115 3.62 -9.04 6.60
CA MET A 115 4.81 -8.29 6.95
C MET A 115 5.20 -8.66 8.38
N LEU A 116 6.38 -9.26 8.55
CA LEU A 116 6.91 -9.51 9.89
C LEU A 116 7.24 -8.16 10.53
N GLN A 117 6.62 -7.88 11.68
CA GLN A 117 7.07 -6.79 12.52
C GLN A 117 8.38 -7.24 13.18
N VAL A 118 9.50 -6.61 12.79
CA VAL A 118 10.74 -6.74 13.55
C VAL A 118 10.52 -5.95 14.84
N LEU A 119 10.29 -6.67 15.95
CA LEU A 119 10.24 -6.11 17.31
C LEU A 119 11.60 -5.55 17.72
#